data_AF-S9TYH1-F1
#
_entry.id   AF-S9TYH1-F1
#
_cell.length_a   1.000
_cell.length_b   1.000
_cell.length_c   1.000
_cell.angle_alpha   90.00
_cell.angle_beta   90.00
_cell.angle_gamma   90.00
#
_symmetry.space_group_name_H-M   'P 1'
#
loop_
_entity.id
_entity.type
_entity.pdbx_description
1 polymer ?
#
loop_
_entity_poly.entity_id
_entity_poly.type
_entity_poly.pdbx_seq_one_letter_code
_entity_poly.pdbx_strand_id
1 'polypeptide(L)'
;MQSHYTPAELSQRYDGMDFVYSFVNGTEVNHFYRRDIIANCWVHIEQEMERRYAAWRRPGGAADGDAKVLSCLPPYVEGATLGALLSSVRGSVRAGARDHEVGELRYSIRSVERHLPWHRGRLVLVSPGHTPGWLDGARNFLAGACGGAGRRPGEHARLTTVHQDALLPHGARLTVNSHVIEKFLWRVRGLTPVHVYFNDDYFVNRPAAVTDFVNEYGGTIIRTEGGVISPRPVKITETHSWAEGVVYTSHFITQELDERAAEAVPASYFARLQTMTAELNTTLRALTAAQKAEIDRRAPSAEAALPLDFDMDRYLYWAYEFPPTPLAVNYSRNVTAPRYYVTHAPFTYCTNMFRFFAVRYADFFADVARHRPRRSLFDLYMPFVYNAFALSRPWMASPRFLAYVHEVQAAAGRVNVSATITMDNKDGCAPPTLLRGMQNNGCLFAKLTDNATRNAGVFANIELRNPLFFNINGQFSDEVGATLRDFLDRKFPDPIFLDAARPDLDDDAAALRETYAALMRLPLVLVAAHEANVCGLLRSLQL
;
A
#
# COMPACT_ATOMS: atom_id res chain seq x y z
N MET A 1 0.65 -6.50 -35.37
CA MET A 1 0.09 -5.18 -35.06
C MET A 1 -0.79 -5.33 -33.83
N GLN A 2 -0.43 -4.73 -32.69
CA GLN A 2 -1.36 -4.64 -31.56
C GLN A 2 -2.46 -3.65 -31.97
N SER A 3 -3.73 -4.07 -31.94
CA SER A 3 -4.85 -3.18 -32.20
C SER A 3 -4.92 -2.11 -31.12
N HIS A 4 -4.95 -0.84 -31.50
CA HIS A 4 -5.15 0.27 -30.58
C HIS A 4 -6.60 0.27 -30.10
N TYR A 5 -6.80 0.45 -28.80
CA TYR A 5 -8.13 0.64 -28.24
C TYR A 5 -8.59 2.08 -28.46
N THR A 6 -9.83 2.22 -28.91
CA THR A 6 -10.55 3.50 -28.89
C THR A 6 -10.83 3.93 -27.44
N PRO A 7 -11.06 5.24 -27.20
CA PRO A 7 -11.45 5.71 -25.86
C PRO A 7 -12.71 5.03 -25.30
N ALA A 8 -13.65 4.64 -26.15
CA ALA A 8 -14.86 3.93 -25.74
C ALA A 8 -14.55 2.50 -25.28
N GLU A 9 -13.69 1.77 -26.00
CA GLU A 9 -13.24 0.44 -25.60
C GLU A 9 -12.42 0.47 -24.31
N LEU A 10 -11.56 1.49 -24.14
CA LEU A 10 -10.85 1.70 -22.88
C LEU A 10 -11.82 1.97 -21.73
N SER A 11 -12.84 2.80 -21.95
CA SER A 11 -13.85 3.09 -20.93
C SER A 11 -14.60 1.82 -20.54
N GLN A 12 -15.04 1.01 -21.50
CA GLN A 12 -15.74 -0.25 -21.21
C GLN A 12 -14.82 -1.26 -20.50
N ARG A 13 -13.52 -1.25 -20.78
CA ARG A 13 -12.57 -2.18 -20.18
C ARG A 13 -12.15 -1.79 -18.76
N TYR A 14 -12.04 -0.48 -18.50
CA TYR A 14 -11.44 0.05 -17.28
C TYR A 14 -12.39 0.91 -16.42
N ASP A 15 -13.67 1.05 -16.77
CA ASP A 15 -14.66 1.69 -15.89
C ASP A 15 -14.75 1.00 -14.53
N GLY A 16 -14.61 -0.32 -14.49
CA GLY A 16 -14.58 -1.15 -13.30
C GLY A 16 -13.24 -1.18 -12.54
N MET A 17 -12.22 -0.42 -12.97
CA MET A 17 -10.90 -0.39 -12.34
C MET A 17 -10.97 -0.03 -10.85
N ASP A 18 -10.25 -0.72 -9.97
CA ASP A 18 -10.21 -0.37 -8.56
C ASP A 18 -9.35 0.87 -8.31
N PHE A 19 -9.87 1.80 -7.51
CA PHE A 19 -9.09 2.89 -6.94
C PHE A 19 -8.82 2.58 -5.48
N VAL A 20 -7.55 2.54 -5.11
CA VAL A 20 -7.09 2.10 -3.79
C VAL A 20 -6.46 3.28 -3.07
N TYR A 21 -6.99 3.59 -1.90
CA TYR A 21 -6.49 4.60 -0.99
C TYR A 21 -5.66 3.94 0.10
N SER A 22 -4.54 4.56 0.47
CA SER A 22 -3.96 4.34 1.79
C SER A 22 -4.35 5.50 2.70
N PHE A 23 -4.77 5.20 3.92
CA PHE A 23 -5.09 6.20 4.93
C PHE A 23 -4.37 5.87 6.23
N VAL A 24 -3.38 6.69 6.53
CA VAL A 24 -2.45 6.48 7.65
C VAL A 24 -2.31 7.70 8.54
N ASN A 25 -3.01 8.79 8.23
CA ASN A 25 -3.13 9.97 9.07
C ASN A 25 -4.48 9.90 9.80
N GLY A 26 -4.57 10.41 11.01
CA GLY A 26 -5.80 10.30 11.79
C GLY A 26 -5.73 11.07 13.11
N THR A 27 -6.78 11.83 13.38
CA THR A 27 -6.94 12.61 14.63
C THR A 27 -7.74 11.85 15.69
N GLU A 28 -8.25 10.66 15.36
CA GLU A 28 -9.02 9.84 16.26
C GLU A 28 -8.18 9.23 17.40
N VAL A 29 -8.84 9.09 18.54
CA VAL A 29 -8.27 8.59 19.81
C VAL A 29 -7.55 7.24 19.63
N ASN A 30 -8.13 6.33 18.84
CA ASN A 30 -7.56 5.00 18.61
C ASN A 30 -6.24 5.07 17.81
N HIS A 31 -6.13 6.00 16.87
CA HIS A 31 -4.94 6.19 16.06
C HIS A 31 -3.79 6.77 16.88
N PHE A 32 -4.09 7.80 17.66
CA PHE A 32 -3.14 8.36 18.63
C PHE A 32 -2.64 7.29 19.60
N TYR A 33 -3.56 6.55 20.23
CA TYR A 33 -3.22 5.47 21.15
C TYR A 33 -2.30 4.42 20.51
N ARG A 34 -2.65 3.94 19.31
CA ARG A 34 -1.83 2.96 18.58
C ARG A 34 -0.42 3.48 18.33
N ARG A 35 -0.29 4.73 17.88
CA ARG A 35 1.02 5.35 17.61
C ARG A 35 1.85 5.52 18.87
N ASP A 36 1.23 5.94 19.97
CA ASP A 36 1.93 6.14 21.23
C ASP A 36 2.38 4.80 21.83
N ILE A 37 1.55 3.75 21.77
CA ILE A 37 1.94 2.38 22.13
C ILE A 37 3.12 1.93 21.27
N ILE A 38 3.05 2.08 19.95
CA ILE A 38 4.15 1.71 19.04
C ILE A 38 5.42 2.48 19.39
N ALA A 39 5.31 3.78 19.66
CA ALA A 39 6.46 4.63 19.96
C ALA A 39 7.14 4.24 21.29
N ASN A 40 6.36 3.98 22.35
CA ASN A 40 6.89 3.65 23.67
C ASN A 40 7.37 2.19 23.76
N CYS A 41 6.64 1.25 23.13
CA CYS A 41 6.92 -0.18 23.23
C CYS A 41 7.70 -0.78 22.07
N TRP A 42 8.20 0.04 21.13
CA TRP A 42 8.88 -0.45 19.93
C TRP A 42 9.97 -1.49 20.22
N VAL A 43 10.86 -1.19 21.18
CA VAL A 43 12.00 -2.06 21.51
C VAL A 43 11.53 -3.44 21.99
N HIS A 44 10.49 -3.49 22.83
CA HIS A 44 9.94 -4.74 23.34
C HIS A 44 9.21 -5.52 22.24
N ILE A 45 8.49 -4.82 21.36
CA ILE A 45 7.82 -5.43 20.21
C ILE A 45 8.85 -6.07 19.28
N GLU A 46 9.93 -5.35 18.97
CA GLU A 46 11.03 -5.84 18.14
C GLU A 46 11.72 -7.06 18.77
N GLN A 47 12.05 -7.01 20.06
CA GLN A 47 12.64 -8.15 20.78
C GLN A 47 11.75 -9.39 20.77
N GLU A 48 10.44 -9.21 20.95
CA GLU A 48 9.48 -10.32 20.91
C GLU A 48 9.33 -10.91 19.51
N MET A 49 9.34 -10.07 18.47
CA MET A 49 9.35 -10.53 17.08
C MET A 49 10.62 -11.32 16.75
N GLU A 50 11.79 -10.87 17.20
CA GLU A 50 13.08 -11.59 17.09
C GLU A 50 13.04 -12.94 17.83
N ARG A 51 12.50 -12.97 19.05
CA ARG A 51 12.31 -14.20 19.83
C ARG A 51 11.44 -15.20 19.10
N ARG A 52 10.34 -14.75 18.52
CA ARG A 52 9.41 -15.59 17.73
C ARG A 52 10.08 -16.16 16.49
N TYR A 53 10.87 -15.34 15.78
CA TYR A 53 11.68 -15.85 14.66
C TYR A 53 12.67 -16.94 15.10
N ALA A 54 13.38 -16.73 16.20
CA ALA A 54 14.33 -17.72 16.73
C ALA A 54 13.66 -19.04 17.13
N ALA A 55 12.41 -18.99 17.62
CA ALA A 55 11.60 -20.17 17.92
C ALA A 55 11.15 -20.88 16.63
N TRP A 56 10.64 -20.13 15.65
CA TRP A 56 10.19 -20.66 14.35
C TRP A 56 11.28 -21.46 13.62
N ARG A 57 12.56 -21.03 13.72
CA ARG A 57 13.69 -21.72 13.09
C ARG A 57 14.02 -23.10 13.69
N ARG A 58 13.50 -23.43 14.88
CA ARG A 58 13.78 -24.72 15.55
C ARG A 58 12.69 -25.75 15.21
N PRO A 59 13.04 -26.97 14.76
CA PRO A 59 12.06 -28.04 14.57
C PRO A 59 11.31 -28.32 15.88
N GLY A 60 9.98 -28.20 15.88
CA GLY A 60 9.14 -28.39 17.06
C GLY A 60 9.12 -27.24 18.07
N GLY A 61 9.68 -26.07 17.73
CA GLY A 61 9.68 -24.90 18.59
C GLY A 61 8.30 -24.24 18.65
N ALA A 62 7.52 -24.53 19.69
CA ALA A 62 6.42 -23.64 20.07
C ALA A 62 7.01 -22.32 20.59
N ALA A 63 6.52 -21.19 20.10
CA ALA A 63 6.73 -19.91 20.76
C ALA A 63 5.86 -19.86 22.02
N ASP A 64 6.13 -20.75 22.98
CA ASP A 64 5.43 -20.73 24.26
C ASP A 64 5.87 -19.50 25.05
N GLY A 65 4.91 -18.85 25.67
CA GLY A 65 5.11 -17.64 26.45
C GLY A 65 3.80 -16.94 26.70
N ASP A 66 3.38 -16.95 27.96
CA ASP A 66 2.26 -16.16 28.47
C ASP A 66 2.34 -14.71 27.97
N ALA A 67 1.18 -14.09 27.76
CA ALA A 67 1.08 -12.67 27.44
C ALA A 67 1.83 -11.84 28.50
N LYS A 68 3.03 -11.37 28.15
CA LYS A 68 3.79 -10.49 29.05
C LYS A 68 3.14 -9.12 29.03
N VAL A 69 2.78 -8.62 30.21
CA VAL A 69 2.44 -7.21 30.38
C VAL A 69 3.68 -6.41 29.97
N LEU A 70 3.51 -5.57 28.97
CA LEU A 70 4.58 -4.72 28.47
C LEU A 70 4.93 -3.67 29.54
N SER A 71 6.14 -3.72 30.09
CA SER A 71 6.63 -2.71 31.06
C SER A 71 6.88 -1.34 30.43
N CYS A 72 6.68 -1.22 29.11
CA CYS A 72 6.88 -0.03 28.29
C CYS A 72 5.56 0.68 27.98
N LEU A 73 4.44 0.24 28.56
CA LEU A 73 3.15 0.86 28.32
C LEU A 73 3.23 2.35 28.72
N PRO A 74 2.57 3.24 27.96
CA PRO A 74 2.50 4.64 28.33
C PRO A 74 1.97 4.78 29.76
N PRO A 75 2.43 5.78 30.55
CA PRO A 75 2.07 5.90 31.97
C PRO A 75 0.57 5.97 32.25
N TYR A 76 -0.21 6.45 31.29
CA TYR A 76 -1.67 6.52 31.39
C TYR A 76 -2.39 5.18 31.16
N VAL A 77 -1.66 4.16 30.71
CA VAL A 77 -2.17 2.80 30.46
C VAL A 77 -1.85 1.86 31.61
N GLU A 78 -0.75 2.09 32.31
CA GLU A 78 -0.30 1.24 33.41
C GLU A 78 -1.24 1.33 34.63
N GLY A 79 -1.87 0.20 34.99
CA GLY A 79 -2.73 0.11 36.19
C GLY A 79 -4.04 0.91 36.11
N ALA A 80 -4.38 1.50 34.97
CA ALA A 80 -5.59 2.28 34.80
C ALA A 80 -6.83 1.37 34.72
N THR A 81 -7.89 1.71 35.47
CA THR A 81 -9.22 1.19 35.15
C THR A 81 -9.62 1.68 33.76
N LEU A 82 -10.50 0.96 33.06
CA LEU A 82 -10.87 1.36 31.70
C LEU A 82 -11.39 2.80 31.60
N GLY A 83 -12.22 3.22 32.55
CA GLY A 83 -12.75 4.58 32.56
C GLY A 83 -11.66 5.64 32.71
N ALA A 84 -10.63 5.35 33.51
CA ALA A 84 -9.45 6.18 33.66
C ALA A 84 -8.56 6.14 32.40
N LEU A 85 -8.37 4.97 31.78
CA LEU A 85 -7.66 4.82 30.51
C LEU A 85 -8.34 5.64 29.41
N LEU A 86 -9.64 5.48 29.21
CA LEU A 86 -10.38 6.22 28.19
C LEU A 86 -10.34 7.73 28.43
N SER A 87 -10.48 8.16 29.68
CA SER A 87 -10.40 9.58 30.04
C SER A 87 -8.99 10.13 29.83
N SER A 88 -7.96 9.35 30.17
CA SER A 88 -6.58 9.76 30.01
C SER A 88 -6.15 9.74 28.55
N VAL A 89 -6.48 8.72 27.75
CA VAL A 89 -6.19 8.70 26.32
C VAL A 89 -6.88 9.89 25.66
N ARG A 90 -8.16 10.14 25.95
CA ARG A 90 -8.90 11.31 25.44
C ARG A 90 -8.28 12.65 25.88
N GLY A 91 -7.83 12.76 27.12
CA GLY A 91 -7.14 13.96 27.64
C GLY A 91 -5.70 14.12 27.15
N SER A 92 -5.06 13.04 26.72
CA SER A 92 -3.69 13.00 26.20
C SER A 92 -3.62 13.10 24.67
N VAL A 93 -4.74 12.99 23.94
CA VAL A 93 -4.74 13.20 22.49
C VAL A 93 -4.32 14.63 22.20
N ARG A 94 -3.10 14.78 21.68
CA ARG A 94 -2.65 15.97 20.97
C ARG A 94 -2.24 15.49 19.60
N ALA A 95 -3.07 15.71 18.60
CA ALA A 95 -2.70 15.38 17.22
C ALA A 95 -1.42 16.17 16.89
N GLY A 96 -0.33 15.46 16.61
CA GLY A 96 0.87 16.12 16.11
C GLY A 96 0.59 16.66 14.71
N ALA A 97 1.36 17.65 14.25
CA ALA A 97 1.19 18.24 12.92
C ALA A 97 1.26 17.22 11.76
N ARG A 98 1.79 16.00 11.98
CA ARG A 98 1.80 14.89 11.01
C ARG A 98 0.54 14.04 10.98
N ASP A 99 -0.21 14.05 12.07
CA ASP A 99 -1.37 13.18 12.28
C ASP A 99 -2.68 13.98 12.18
N HIS A 100 -2.57 15.28 11.93
CA HIS A 100 -3.70 16.16 11.72
C HIS A 100 -4.35 15.86 10.37
N GLU A 101 -5.63 15.50 10.42
CA GLU A 101 -6.52 15.23 9.29
C GLU A 101 -7.62 16.28 9.34
N VAL A 102 -7.73 17.09 8.28
CA VAL A 102 -8.69 18.19 8.17
C VAL A 102 -9.82 17.91 7.19
N GLY A 103 -9.84 16.72 6.59
CA GLY A 103 -10.84 16.25 5.65
C GLY A 103 -10.25 15.91 4.27
N GLU A 104 -8.93 15.91 4.09
CA GLU A 104 -8.25 15.67 2.81
C GLU A 104 -8.77 14.41 2.12
N LEU A 105 -8.87 13.28 2.85
CA LEU A 105 -9.39 12.03 2.27
C LEU A 105 -10.84 12.19 1.79
N ARG A 106 -11.67 12.91 2.54
CA ARG A 106 -13.08 13.18 2.19
C ARG A 106 -13.16 13.96 0.88
N TYR A 107 -12.39 15.06 0.78
CA TYR A 107 -12.37 15.89 -0.42
C TYR A 107 -11.69 15.19 -1.60
N SER A 108 -10.71 14.33 -1.34
CA SER A 108 -10.09 13.49 -2.36
C SER A 108 -11.14 12.58 -3.01
N ILE A 109 -11.95 11.89 -2.20
CA ILE A 109 -13.04 11.02 -2.71
C ILE A 109 -14.13 11.85 -3.41
N ARG A 110 -14.53 13.01 -2.85
CA ARG A 110 -15.45 13.94 -3.54
C ARG A 110 -14.92 14.35 -4.92
N SER A 111 -13.62 14.61 -5.02
CA SER A 111 -12.98 15.01 -6.27
C SER A 111 -13.05 13.90 -7.33
N VAL A 112 -12.92 12.63 -6.93
CA VAL A 112 -13.11 11.46 -7.80
C VAL A 112 -14.55 11.37 -8.28
N GLU A 113 -15.52 11.37 -7.37
CA GLU A 113 -16.95 11.25 -7.74
C GLU A 113 -17.40 12.41 -8.65
N ARG A 114 -16.91 13.63 -8.39
CA ARG A 114 -17.23 14.83 -9.18
C ARG A 114 -16.62 14.79 -10.58
N HIS A 115 -15.35 14.39 -10.70
CA HIS A 115 -14.58 14.59 -11.94
C HIS A 115 -14.32 13.31 -12.74
N LEU A 116 -14.69 12.13 -12.23
CA LEU A 116 -14.56 10.85 -12.91
C LEU A 116 -15.91 10.12 -13.01
N PRO A 117 -16.95 10.72 -13.63
CA PRO A 117 -18.29 10.13 -13.69
C PRO A 117 -18.38 8.85 -14.52
N TRP A 118 -17.33 8.51 -15.29
CA TRP A 118 -17.21 7.26 -16.04
C TRP A 118 -16.78 6.07 -15.16
N HIS A 119 -16.15 6.33 -14.02
CA HIS A 119 -15.65 5.27 -13.13
C HIS A 119 -16.83 4.58 -12.43
N ARG A 120 -16.80 3.24 -12.41
CA ARG A 120 -17.80 2.33 -11.82
C ARG A 120 -17.19 1.30 -10.84
N GLY A 121 -15.85 1.16 -10.83
CA GLY A 121 -15.11 0.24 -9.98
C GLY A 121 -15.14 0.55 -8.48
N ARG A 122 -14.45 -0.25 -7.66
CA ARG A 122 -14.45 -0.03 -6.21
C ARG A 122 -13.55 1.14 -5.83
N LEU A 123 -13.92 1.81 -4.76
CA LEU A 123 -13.01 2.60 -3.94
C LEU A 123 -12.61 1.71 -2.77
N VAL A 124 -11.32 1.48 -2.57
CA VAL A 124 -10.81 0.61 -1.50
C VAL A 124 -9.98 1.45 -0.55
N LEU A 125 -10.43 1.60 0.69
CA LEU A 125 -9.72 2.33 1.73
C LEU A 125 -8.92 1.34 2.59
N VAL A 126 -7.59 1.32 2.41
CA VAL A 126 -6.70 0.53 3.24
C VAL A 126 -6.21 1.39 4.41
N SER A 127 -6.51 0.97 5.63
CA SER A 127 -6.08 1.68 6.84
C SER A 127 -5.63 0.71 7.95
N PRO A 128 -4.86 1.17 8.94
CA PRO A 128 -4.55 0.43 10.16
C PRO A 128 -5.74 0.26 11.13
N GLY A 129 -6.95 0.13 10.61
CA GLY A 129 -8.16 -0.15 11.39
C GLY A 129 -8.90 1.08 11.92
N HIS A 130 -8.37 2.28 11.70
CA HIS A 130 -9.15 3.49 11.90
C HIS A 130 -10.02 3.79 10.68
N THR A 131 -11.19 4.36 10.96
CA THR A 131 -12.16 4.78 9.96
C THR A 131 -12.43 6.26 10.21
N PRO A 132 -12.40 7.13 9.17
CA PRO A 132 -12.69 8.54 9.35
C PRO A 132 -14.07 8.74 9.98
N GLY A 133 -14.20 9.67 10.93
CA GLY A 133 -15.46 9.91 11.64
C GLY A 133 -16.61 10.43 10.76
N TRP A 134 -16.30 10.97 9.58
CA TRP A 134 -17.30 11.38 8.58
C TRP A 134 -17.84 10.21 7.75
N LEU A 135 -17.19 9.04 7.80
CA LEU A 135 -17.54 7.88 6.98
C LEU A 135 -18.52 6.97 7.72
N ASP A 136 -19.80 7.07 7.36
CA ASP A 136 -20.85 6.18 7.88
C ASP A 136 -21.16 5.02 6.89
N GLY A 137 -21.47 3.84 7.41
CA GLY A 137 -22.01 2.74 6.61
C GLY A 137 -21.09 2.06 5.58
N ALA A 138 -19.79 2.38 5.45
CA ALA A 138 -18.93 1.77 4.44
C ALA A 138 -18.87 0.22 4.52
N ARG A 139 -18.76 -0.46 3.36
CA ARG A 139 -18.55 -1.92 3.33
C ARG A 139 -17.27 -2.23 4.09
N ASN A 140 -17.31 -3.04 5.13
CA ASN A 140 -16.09 -3.51 5.79
C ASN A 140 -15.77 -4.93 5.32
N PHE A 141 -14.59 -5.11 4.72
CA PHE A 141 -14.11 -6.42 4.27
C PHE A 141 -14.14 -7.49 5.38
N LEU A 142 -13.91 -7.09 6.63
CA LEU A 142 -13.94 -7.97 7.80
C LEU A 142 -15.37 -8.38 8.19
N ALA A 143 -16.35 -7.50 7.98
CA ALA A 143 -17.74 -7.75 8.36
C ALA A 143 -18.37 -8.88 7.52
N GLY A 144 -17.97 -9.01 6.24
CA GLY A 144 -18.38 -10.13 5.39
C GLY A 144 -17.63 -11.45 5.66
N ALA A 145 -16.38 -11.39 6.11
CA ALA A 145 -15.54 -12.57 6.35
C ALA A 145 -15.89 -13.33 7.64
N CYS A 146 -16.51 -12.66 8.62
CA CYS A 146 -16.84 -13.24 9.92
C CYS A 146 -18.29 -13.74 10.06
N GLY A 147 -19.04 -13.83 8.95
CA GLY A 147 -20.38 -14.42 8.90
C GLY A 147 -21.42 -13.64 9.71
N GLY A 148 -22.10 -12.68 9.07
CA GLY A 148 -23.26 -12.01 9.69
C GLY A 148 -23.56 -10.59 9.23
N ALA A 149 -22.74 -9.97 8.39
CA ALA A 149 -23.05 -8.62 7.90
C ALA A 149 -24.06 -8.65 6.75
N GLY A 150 -25.35 -8.63 7.11
CA GLY A 150 -26.38 -8.15 6.21
C GLY A 150 -26.12 -6.68 5.83
N ARG A 151 -26.54 -6.31 4.61
CA ARG A 151 -26.46 -4.94 4.08
C ARG A 151 -27.11 -3.96 5.07
N ARG A 152 -26.33 -3.02 5.64
CA ARG A 152 -26.88 -1.97 6.50
C ARG A 152 -27.46 -0.84 5.63
N PRO A 153 -28.58 -0.20 6.03
CA PRO A 153 -29.01 1.06 5.40
C PRO A 153 -27.87 2.10 5.52
N GLY A 154 -27.54 2.80 4.42
CA GLY A 154 -26.42 3.75 4.37
C GLY A 154 -25.12 3.24 3.73
N GLU A 155 -25.07 1.98 3.30
CA GLU A 155 -23.84 1.42 2.72
C GLU A 155 -23.53 1.93 1.31
N HIS A 156 -22.39 2.63 1.16
CA HIS A 156 -21.90 3.07 -0.15
C HIS A 156 -21.61 1.86 -1.03
N ALA A 157 -22.27 1.81 -2.19
CA ALA A 157 -22.22 0.65 -3.08
C ALA A 157 -20.80 0.29 -3.55
N ARG A 158 -19.86 1.25 -3.52
CA ARG A 158 -18.53 1.14 -4.12
C ARG A 158 -17.36 1.25 -3.14
N LEU A 159 -17.56 1.79 -1.92
CA LEU A 159 -16.44 2.00 -0.98
C LEU A 159 -16.30 0.79 -0.05
N THR A 160 -15.10 0.22 -0.03
CA THR A 160 -14.73 -0.91 0.82
C THR A 160 -13.57 -0.53 1.73
N THR A 161 -13.76 -0.63 3.04
CA THR A 161 -12.66 -0.49 4.00
C THR A 161 -11.96 -1.84 4.19
N VAL A 162 -10.63 -1.81 4.20
CA VAL A 162 -9.76 -2.97 4.36
C VAL A 162 -8.76 -2.65 5.46
N HIS A 163 -8.78 -3.45 6.52
CA HIS A 163 -7.73 -3.38 7.54
C HIS A 163 -6.40 -3.84 6.94
N GLN A 164 -5.33 -3.08 7.14
CA GLN A 164 -4.02 -3.37 6.54
C GLN A 164 -3.47 -4.74 6.92
N ASP A 165 -3.82 -5.27 8.11
CA ASP A 165 -3.50 -6.63 8.55
C ASP A 165 -3.98 -7.74 7.62
N ALA A 166 -5.02 -7.49 6.81
CA ALA A 166 -5.44 -8.41 5.76
C ALA A 166 -4.43 -8.49 4.61
N LEU A 167 -3.54 -7.49 4.48
CA LEU A 167 -2.58 -7.34 3.39
C LEU A 167 -1.13 -7.47 3.85
N LEU A 168 -0.81 -7.07 5.09
CA LEU A 168 0.57 -6.98 5.59
C LEU A 168 0.99 -8.22 6.39
N PRO A 169 2.26 -8.64 6.28
CA PRO A 169 2.84 -9.69 7.14
C PRO A 169 2.92 -9.23 8.60
N HIS A 170 2.86 -10.15 9.57
CA HIS A 170 2.74 -9.83 11.01
C HIS A 170 3.67 -8.73 11.53
N GLY A 171 4.97 -8.78 11.22
CA GLY A 171 5.93 -7.77 11.68
C GLY A 171 5.87 -6.42 10.96
N ALA A 172 5.05 -6.29 9.90
CA ALA A 172 4.77 -5.01 9.24
C ALA A 172 3.41 -4.42 9.62
N ARG A 173 2.52 -5.19 10.28
CA ARG A 173 1.13 -4.81 10.58
C ARG A 173 1.01 -3.58 11.47
N LEU A 174 2.04 -3.22 12.22
CA LEU A 174 2.06 -2.00 13.04
C LEU A 174 2.50 -0.74 12.28
N THR A 175 2.89 -0.86 11.01
CA THR A 175 3.36 0.31 10.26
C THR A 175 2.27 1.38 10.10
N VAL A 176 2.72 2.64 10.10
CA VAL A 176 1.96 3.82 9.67
C VAL A 176 2.62 4.49 8.46
N ASN A 177 3.56 3.79 7.82
CA ASN A 177 4.25 4.28 6.64
C ASN A 177 3.46 3.85 5.40
N SER A 178 2.80 4.80 4.72
CA SER A 178 2.05 4.52 3.49
C SER A 178 2.90 3.87 2.40
N HIS A 179 4.21 4.15 2.34
CA HIS A 179 5.12 3.49 1.40
C HIS A 179 5.32 1.99 1.68
N VAL A 180 5.18 1.56 2.93
CA VAL A 180 5.20 0.12 3.26
C VAL A 180 3.87 -0.51 2.87
N ILE A 181 2.74 0.16 3.16
CA ILE A 181 1.41 -0.34 2.80
C ILE A 181 1.23 -0.46 1.28
N GLU A 182 1.71 0.54 0.52
CA GLU A 182 1.65 0.59 -0.94
C GLU A 182 2.20 -0.69 -1.60
N LYS A 183 3.26 -1.28 -1.02
CA LYS A 183 3.89 -2.53 -1.49
C LYS A 183 2.95 -3.74 -1.48
N PHE A 184 1.92 -3.71 -0.64
CA PHE A 184 1.02 -4.83 -0.41
C PHE A 184 -0.40 -4.58 -0.92
N LEU A 185 -0.69 -3.43 -1.54
CA LEU A 185 -2.02 -3.12 -2.06
C LEU A 185 -2.47 -4.12 -3.14
N TRP A 186 -1.55 -4.68 -3.90
CA TRP A 186 -1.82 -5.74 -4.89
C TRP A 186 -2.49 -7.00 -4.31
N ARG A 187 -2.45 -7.16 -2.97
CA ARG A 187 -3.07 -8.27 -2.24
C ARG A 187 -4.52 -8.03 -1.89
N VAL A 188 -5.06 -6.84 -2.15
CA VAL A 188 -6.49 -6.58 -2.02
C VAL A 188 -7.24 -7.65 -2.80
N ARG A 189 -8.15 -8.36 -2.12
CA ARG A 189 -8.86 -9.47 -2.72
C ARG A 189 -9.65 -8.99 -3.95
N GLY A 190 -9.43 -9.68 -5.07
CA GLY A 190 -10.06 -9.37 -6.34
C GLY A 190 -9.62 -8.03 -6.94
N LEU A 191 -8.43 -7.52 -6.60
CA LEU A 191 -7.91 -6.30 -7.21
C LEU A 191 -7.81 -6.42 -8.73
N THR A 192 -8.23 -5.39 -9.45
CA THR A 192 -8.20 -5.35 -10.91
C THR A 192 -6.77 -5.43 -11.48
N PRO A 193 -6.59 -5.93 -12.73
CA PRO A 193 -5.26 -6.07 -13.36
C PRO A 193 -4.48 -4.74 -13.46
N VAL A 194 -5.21 -3.64 -13.63
CA VAL A 194 -4.71 -2.28 -13.43
C VAL A 194 -5.50 -1.67 -12.28
N HIS A 195 -4.85 -0.95 -11.38
CA HIS A 195 -5.50 -0.20 -10.30
C HIS A 195 -4.89 1.21 -10.21
N VAL A 196 -5.63 2.16 -9.63
CA VAL A 196 -5.12 3.50 -9.36
C VAL A 196 -4.91 3.65 -7.87
N TYR A 197 -3.69 3.97 -7.46
CA TYR A 197 -3.35 4.26 -6.08
C TYR A 197 -3.49 5.76 -5.80
N PHE A 198 -4.19 6.08 -4.72
CA PHE A 198 -4.31 7.41 -4.15
C PHE A 198 -3.71 7.42 -2.75
N ASN A 199 -2.90 8.44 -2.44
CA ASN A 199 -2.76 8.85 -1.05
C ASN A 199 -3.98 9.69 -0.63
N ASP A 200 -4.16 9.88 0.67
CA ASP A 200 -5.25 10.69 1.25
C ASP A 200 -5.27 12.15 0.76
N ASP A 201 -4.11 12.71 0.41
CA ASP A 201 -3.93 14.10 -0.01
C ASP A 201 -3.97 14.33 -1.54
N TYR A 202 -4.45 13.37 -2.34
CA TYR A 202 -4.47 13.48 -3.81
C TYR A 202 -5.86 13.88 -4.34
N PHE A 203 -5.92 14.85 -5.26
CA PHE A 203 -7.18 15.40 -5.76
C PHE A 203 -7.27 15.36 -7.29
N VAL A 204 -8.44 14.98 -7.81
CA VAL A 204 -8.82 15.16 -9.21
C VAL A 204 -9.45 16.54 -9.35
N ASN A 205 -8.78 17.45 -10.04
CA ASN A 205 -9.14 18.87 -9.98
C ASN A 205 -10.15 19.32 -11.05
N ARG A 206 -10.21 18.58 -12.16
CA ARG A 206 -11.12 18.83 -13.29
C ARG A 206 -11.44 17.50 -13.98
N PRO A 207 -12.47 17.45 -14.85
CA PRO A 207 -12.83 16.22 -15.55
C PRO A 207 -11.63 15.53 -16.19
N ALA A 208 -11.46 14.26 -15.87
CA ALA A 208 -10.42 13.38 -16.39
C ALA A 208 -11.07 12.17 -17.06
N ALA A 209 -10.53 11.75 -18.19
CA ALA A 209 -11.01 10.59 -18.93
C ALA A 209 -10.23 9.34 -18.54
N VAL A 210 -10.73 8.16 -18.92
CA VAL A 210 -9.99 6.89 -18.75
C VAL A 210 -8.61 6.95 -19.44
N THR A 211 -8.48 7.71 -20.53
CA THR A 211 -7.23 7.92 -21.28
C THR A 211 -6.19 8.73 -20.50
N ASP A 212 -6.58 9.38 -19.41
CA ASP A 212 -5.64 9.99 -18.48
C ASP A 212 -4.98 8.94 -17.55
N PHE A 213 -5.49 7.72 -17.47
CA PHE A 213 -4.94 6.66 -16.62
C PHE A 213 -4.28 5.54 -17.44
N VAL A 214 -4.83 5.24 -18.62
CA VAL A 214 -4.31 4.23 -19.54
C VAL A 214 -4.19 4.77 -20.97
N ASN A 215 -3.17 4.35 -21.72
CA ASN A 215 -2.98 4.72 -23.12
C ASN A 215 -3.79 3.83 -24.08
N GLU A 216 -3.67 4.10 -25.38
CA GLU A 216 -4.30 3.34 -26.48
C GLU A 216 -3.89 1.86 -26.57
N TYR A 217 -2.80 1.45 -25.90
CA TYR A 217 -2.40 0.03 -25.78
C TYR A 217 -2.96 -0.64 -24.52
N GLY A 218 -3.68 0.13 -23.69
CA GLY A 218 -4.11 -0.26 -22.35
C GLY A 218 -3.01 -0.20 -21.30
N GLY A 219 -1.80 0.27 -21.61
CA GLY A 219 -0.71 0.45 -20.67
C GLY A 219 -0.89 1.69 -19.81
N THR A 220 -0.21 1.74 -18.66
CA THR A 220 -0.41 2.80 -17.66
C THR A 220 0.18 4.14 -18.11
N ILE A 221 -0.48 5.24 -17.73
CA ILE A 221 0.07 6.58 -17.87
C ILE A 221 0.95 6.88 -16.65
N ILE A 222 2.25 6.97 -16.88
CA ILE A 222 3.25 7.31 -15.88
C ILE A 222 3.52 8.81 -15.92
N ARG A 223 3.38 9.48 -14.78
CA ARG A 223 3.59 10.92 -14.66
C ARG A 223 4.81 11.23 -13.81
N THR A 224 5.69 12.06 -14.34
CA THR A 224 6.90 12.49 -13.64
C THR A 224 7.07 13.99 -13.71
N GLU A 225 7.78 14.53 -12.73
CA GLU A 225 8.27 15.90 -12.76
C GLU A 225 9.35 16.07 -13.85
N GLY A 226 9.78 17.31 -14.09
CA GLY A 226 10.88 17.59 -15.01
C GLY A 226 12.26 17.31 -14.42
N GLY A 227 12.37 17.25 -13.08
CA GLY A 227 13.62 17.07 -12.36
C GLY A 227 14.18 15.66 -12.54
N VAL A 228 15.48 15.58 -12.83
CA VAL A 228 16.23 14.32 -12.91
C VAL A 228 16.77 13.98 -11.52
N ILE A 229 16.68 12.71 -11.14
CA ILE A 229 17.26 12.20 -9.90
C ILE A 229 18.76 12.07 -10.10
N SER A 230 19.53 12.58 -9.14
CA SER A 230 21.00 12.50 -9.16
C SER A 230 21.46 11.03 -9.17
N PRO A 231 22.32 10.61 -10.11
CA PRO A 231 22.90 9.26 -10.12
C PRO A 231 24.11 9.16 -9.18
N ARG A 232 24.21 10.02 -8.16
CA ARG A 232 25.33 9.97 -7.21
C ARG A 232 25.03 8.96 -6.10
N PRO A 233 26.02 8.18 -5.65
CA PRO A 233 25.84 7.32 -4.49
C PRO A 233 25.50 8.15 -3.25
N VAL A 234 24.62 7.62 -2.40
CA VAL A 234 24.28 8.20 -1.10
C VAL A 234 25.25 7.68 -0.06
N LYS A 235 25.79 8.57 0.79
CA LYS A 235 26.51 8.16 1.99
C LYS A 235 25.48 7.64 2.99
N ILE A 236 25.56 6.36 3.36
CA ILE A 236 24.65 5.79 4.35
C ILE A 236 24.94 6.44 5.71
N THR A 237 23.97 7.19 6.24
CA THR A 237 24.03 7.83 7.55
C THR A 237 22.83 7.43 8.41
N GLU A 238 22.92 7.61 9.72
CA GLU A 238 21.82 7.33 10.66
C GLU A 238 20.66 8.32 10.53
N THR A 239 20.92 9.55 10.05
CA THR A 239 19.90 10.54 9.69
C THR A 239 19.38 10.29 8.27
N HIS A 240 18.06 10.37 8.07
CA HIS A 240 17.42 10.12 6.78
C HIS A 240 16.44 11.23 6.38
N SER A 241 16.48 11.61 5.11
CA SER A 241 15.51 12.47 4.43
C SER A 241 14.82 11.71 3.29
N TRP A 242 13.66 12.19 2.86
CA TRP A 242 12.97 11.66 1.68
C TRP A 242 13.88 11.66 0.43
N ALA A 243 14.65 12.74 0.24
CA ALA A 243 15.55 12.89 -0.90
C ALA A 243 16.63 11.79 -0.93
N GLU A 244 17.22 11.46 0.22
CA GLU A 244 18.21 10.38 0.32
C GLU A 244 17.60 9.01 -0.02
N GLY A 245 16.38 8.75 0.44
CA GLY A 245 15.66 7.52 0.10
C GLY A 245 15.30 7.41 -1.40
N VAL A 246 14.97 8.54 -2.05
CA VAL A 246 14.76 8.58 -3.51
C VAL A 246 16.05 8.26 -4.26
N VAL A 247 17.19 8.85 -3.86
CA VAL A 247 18.48 8.56 -4.51
C VAL A 247 18.90 7.12 -4.25
N TYR A 248 18.67 6.57 -3.06
CA TYR A 248 18.90 5.16 -2.76
C TYR A 248 18.04 4.23 -3.64
N THR A 249 16.76 4.56 -3.81
CA THR A 249 15.88 3.81 -4.71
C THR A 249 16.37 3.89 -6.16
N SER A 250 16.84 5.06 -6.60
CA SER A 250 17.45 5.22 -7.93
C SER A 250 18.72 4.38 -8.08
N HIS A 251 19.51 4.24 -7.01
CA HIS A 251 20.69 3.38 -6.99
C HIS A 251 20.32 1.90 -7.16
N PHE A 252 19.34 1.42 -6.39
CA PHE A 252 18.77 0.08 -6.55
C PHE A 252 18.32 -0.16 -8.01
N ILE A 253 17.57 0.78 -8.59
CA ILE A 253 17.06 0.68 -9.96
C ILE A 253 18.20 0.58 -10.98
N THR A 254 19.24 1.41 -10.87
CA THR A 254 20.37 1.37 -11.81
C THR A 254 21.06 0.01 -11.78
N GLN A 255 21.32 -0.54 -10.58
CA GLN A 255 21.96 -1.85 -10.49
C GLN A 255 21.10 -2.96 -11.10
N GLU A 256 19.79 -2.94 -10.87
CA GLU A 256 18.88 -3.98 -11.37
C GLU A 256 18.57 -3.88 -12.87
N LEU A 257 18.43 -2.67 -13.41
CA LEU A 257 17.96 -2.45 -14.78
C LEU A 257 19.08 -2.14 -15.79
N ASP A 258 20.14 -1.48 -15.36
CA ASP A 258 21.17 -0.97 -16.24
C ASP A 258 22.43 -1.86 -16.21
N GLU A 259 22.76 -2.47 -15.06
CA GLU A 259 24.00 -3.26 -14.89
C GLU A 259 23.77 -4.76 -14.96
N ARG A 260 22.61 -5.25 -14.51
CA ARG A 260 22.29 -6.68 -14.45
C ARG A 260 21.47 -7.12 -15.65
N ALA A 261 21.80 -8.28 -16.19
CA ALA A 261 20.93 -8.97 -17.16
C ALA A 261 19.56 -9.25 -16.53
N ALA A 262 18.51 -9.31 -17.35
CA ALA A 262 17.15 -9.55 -16.90
C ALA A 262 17.02 -10.87 -16.11
N GLU A 263 17.78 -11.87 -16.54
CA GLU A 263 17.83 -13.23 -16.00
C GLU A 263 18.78 -13.38 -14.82
N ALA A 264 19.60 -12.37 -14.54
CA ALA A 264 20.58 -12.45 -13.47
C ALA A 264 19.85 -12.47 -12.12
N VAL A 265 20.13 -13.49 -11.31
CA VAL A 265 19.56 -13.66 -9.98
C VAL A 265 20.64 -13.88 -8.93
N PRO A 266 20.51 -13.31 -7.71
CA PRO A 266 21.35 -13.71 -6.58
C PRO A 266 21.19 -15.20 -6.28
N ALA A 267 22.27 -15.87 -5.83
CA ALA A 267 22.22 -17.28 -5.46
C ALA A 267 21.18 -17.59 -4.38
N SER A 268 21.01 -16.66 -3.42
CA SER A 268 19.96 -16.73 -2.40
C SER A 268 18.56 -16.75 -3.02
N TYR A 269 18.31 -15.92 -4.03
CA TYR A 269 17.04 -15.93 -4.76
C TYR A 269 16.82 -17.23 -5.52
N PHE A 270 17.85 -17.75 -6.19
CA PHE A 270 17.72 -19.01 -6.93
C PHE A 270 17.39 -20.17 -5.99
N ALA A 271 18.06 -20.26 -4.83
CA ALA A 271 17.74 -21.25 -3.80
C ALA A 271 16.29 -21.10 -3.27
N ARG A 272 15.78 -19.86 -3.13
CA ARG A 272 14.37 -19.61 -2.80
C ARG A 272 13.43 -20.10 -3.88
N LEU A 273 13.69 -19.78 -5.15
CA LEU A 273 12.87 -20.26 -6.27
C LEU A 273 12.82 -21.78 -6.33
N GLN A 274 13.94 -22.46 -6.09
CA GLN A 274 13.98 -23.92 -6.05
C GLN A 274 13.10 -24.48 -4.94
N THR A 275 13.17 -23.89 -3.74
CA THR A 275 12.31 -24.27 -2.60
C THR A 275 10.83 -24.04 -2.92
N MET A 276 10.45 -22.84 -3.38
CA MET A 276 9.06 -22.52 -3.72
C MET A 276 8.51 -23.42 -4.83
N THR A 277 9.34 -23.74 -5.82
CA THR A 277 8.96 -24.64 -6.92
C THR A 277 8.76 -26.06 -6.42
N ALA A 278 9.60 -26.55 -5.50
CA ALA A 278 9.45 -27.86 -4.88
C ALA A 278 8.19 -27.96 -3.98
N GLU A 279 7.94 -26.93 -3.16
CA GLU A 279 6.74 -26.80 -2.33
C GLU A 279 5.48 -26.76 -3.22
N LEU A 280 5.45 -25.92 -4.26
CA LEU A 280 4.35 -25.85 -5.21
C LEU A 280 4.11 -27.20 -5.90
N ASN A 281 5.15 -27.84 -6.40
CA ASN A 281 5.04 -29.14 -7.07
C ASN A 281 4.50 -30.23 -6.14
N THR A 282 4.75 -30.10 -4.84
CA THR A 282 4.19 -31.00 -3.82
C THR A 282 2.71 -30.69 -3.59
N THR A 283 2.36 -29.41 -3.43
CA THR A 283 0.97 -28.94 -3.26
C THR A 283 0.10 -29.26 -4.48
N LEU A 284 0.56 -28.97 -5.69
CA LEU A 284 -0.16 -29.28 -6.94
C LEU A 284 -0.36 -30.79 -7.14
N ARG A 285 0.57 -31.63 -6.69
CA ARG A 285 0.40 -33.09 -6.69
C ARG A 285 -0.65 -33.55 -5.69
N ALA A 286 -0.80 -32.84 -4.56
CA ALA A 286 -1.81 -33.14 -3.54
C ALA A 286 -3.23 -32.68 -3.91
N LEU A 287 -3.39 -31.74 -4.85
CA LEU A 287 -4.71 -31.25 -5.28
C LEU A 287 -5.48 -32.27 -6.14
N THR A 288 -6.78 -32.41 -5.86
CA THR A 288 -7.72 -33.18 -6.68
C THR A 288 -8.03 -32.48 -8.02
N ALA A 289 -8.54 -33.24 -8.99
CA ALA A 289 -8.94 -32.70 -10.30
C ALA A 289 -10.02 -31.60 -10.19
N ALA A 290 -10.97 -31.74 -9.24
CA ALA A 290 -12.00 -30.73 -9.01
C ALA A 290 -11.42 -29.43 -8.43
N GLN A 291 -10.43 -29.52 -7.53
CA GLN A 291 -9.74 -28.35 -6.99
C GLN A 291 -8.91 -27.64 -8.06
N LYS A 292 -8.21 -28.40 -8.91
CA LYS A 292 -7.48 -27.84 -10.06
C LYS A 292 -8.42 -27.11 -11.03
N ALA A 293 -9.55 -27.72 -11.38
CA ALA A 293 -10.56 -27.11 -12.25
C ALA A 293 -11.25 -25.87 -11.65
N GLU A 294 -11.37 -25.78 -10.31
CA GLU A 294 -11.86 -24.58 -9.63
C GLU A 294 -10.81 -23.46 -9.60
N ILE A 295 -9.53 -23.80 -9.41
CA ILE A 295 -8.41 -22.85 -9.52
C ILE A 295 -8.35 -22.28 -10.95
N ASP A 296 -8.43 -23.15 -11.96
CA ASP A 296 -8.42 -22.75 -13.38
C ASP A 296 -9.64 -21.89 -13.75
N ARG A 297 -10.81 -22.16 -13.16
CA ARG A 297 -12.01 -21.31 -13.35
C ARG A 297 -11.88 -19.93 -12.69
N ARG A 298 -11.18 -19.83 -11.55
CA ARG A 298 -10.96 -18.55 -10.83
C ARG A 298 -9.80 -17.74 -11.42
N ALA A 299 -8.83 -18.40 -12.05
CA ALA A 299 -7.67 -17.82 -12.68
C ALA A 299 -7.37 -18.59 -13.99
N PRO A 300 -7.76 -18.07 -15.18
CA PRO A 300 -7.68 -18.79 -16.45
C PRO A 300 -6.27 -19.16 -16.97
N SER A 301 -5.25 -19.13 -16.12
CA SER A 301 -3.95 -19.70 -16.39
C SER A 301 -3.43 -20.39 -15.12
N ALA A 302 -3.41 -21.72 -15.11
CA ALA A 302 -2.79 -22.54 -14.07
C ALA A 302 -1.31 -22.13 -13.82
N GLU A 303 -0.67 -21.45 -14.77
CA GLU A 303 0.68 -20.88 -14.68
C GLU A 303 0.75 -19.56 -13.88
N ALA A 304 -0.37 -18.84 -13.71
CA ALA A 304 -0.49 -17.73 -12.76
C ALA A 304 -0.74 -18.21 -11.31
N ALA A 305 -0.94 -19.53 -11.13
CA ALA A 305 -1.05 -20.21 -9.85
C ALA A 305 0.30 -20.78 -9.36
N LEU A 306 1.41 -20.08 -9.63
CA LEU A 306 2.48 -20.05 -8.60
C LEU A 306 1.77 -19.73 -7.27
N PRO A 307 2.13 -20.36 -6.14
CA PRO A 307 1.45 -20.09 -4.89
C PRO A 307 1.90 -18.69 -4.46
N LEU A 308 1.18 -17.68 -4.96
CA LEU A 308 1.15 -16.34 -4.43
C LEU A 308 0.42 -16.31 -3.08
N ASP A 309 -0.10 -17.46 -2.60
CA ASP A 309 -0.09 -17.84 -1.19
C ASP A 309 1.35 -18.07 -0.73
N PHE A 310 2.16 -17.05 -0.93
CA PHE A 310 3.36 -16.83 -0.18
C PHE A 310 2.91 -16.82 1.28
N ASP A 311 3.44 -17.74 2.10
CA ASP A 311 3.21 -17.69 3.54
C ASP A 311 3.79 -16.37 4.08
N MET A 312 2.90 -15.42 4.33
CA MET A 312 3.28 -14.06 4.71
C MET A 312 3.94 -14.01 6.08
N ASP A 313 3.71 -15.02 6.89
CA ASP A 313 4.38 -15.09 8.18
C ASP A 313 5.84 -15.46 7.95
N ARG A 314 6.11 -16.34 6.98
CA ARG A 314 7.47 -16.63 6.50
C ARG A 314 8.11 -15.46 5.74
N TYR A 315 7.34 -14.54 5.17
CA TYR A 315 7.87 -13.39 4.39
C TYR A 315 8.92 -12.59 5.14
N LEU A 316 8.64 -12.27 6.40
CA LEU A 316 9.60 -11.53 7.22
C LEU A 316 10.72 -12.42 7.73
N TYR A 317 10.43 -13.68 8.05
CA TYR A 317 11.43 -14.67 8.45
C TYR A 317 12.44 -14.95 7.33
N TRP A 318 12.03 -14.86 6.06
CA TRP A 318 12.94 -14.97 4.92
C TRP A 318 13.94 -13.83 4.82
N ALA A 319 13.62 -12.62 5.29
CA ALA A 319 14.62 -11.55 5.37
C ALA A 319 15.77 -11.91 6.33
N TYR A 320 15.50 -12.72 7.35
CA TYR A 320 16.53 -13.19 8.28
C TYR A 320 17.34 -14.37 7.73
N GLU A 321 16.71 -15.28 6.98
CA GLU A 321 17.41 -16.41 6.35
C GLU A 321 18.24 -15.99 5.14
N PHE A 322 17.73 -15.02 4.38
CA PHE A 322 18.30 -14.56 3.13
C PHE A 322 18.40 -13.02 3.13
N PRO A 323 19.32 -12.43 3.90
CA PRO A 323 19.50 -10.99 3.92
C PRO A 323 19.79 -10.46 2.51
N PRO A 324 19.26 -9.28 2.15
CA PRO A 324 19.48 -8.71 0.83
C PRO A 324 20.97 -8.51 0.58
N THR A 325 21.42 -8.80 -0.64
CA THR A 325 22.79 -8.45 -1.04
C THR A 325 22.95 -6.93 -0.95
N PRO A 326 23.92 -6.41 -0.20
CA PRO A 326 24.12 -4.96 -0.11
C PRO A 326 24.30 -4.36 -1.50
N LEU A 327 23.67 -3.21 -1.74
CA LEU A 327 23.88 -2.48 -2.98
C LEU A 327 25.35 -2.09 -3.11
N ALA A 328 25.95 -2.34 -4.28
CA ALA A 328 27.37 -2.05 -4.47
C ALA A 328 27.62 -0.55 -4.31
N VAL A 329 28.64 -0.18 -3.52
CA VAL A 329 29.00 1.23 -3.26
C VAL A 329 29.57 1.89 -4.52
N ASN A 330 30.21 1.10 -5.38
CA ASN A 330 30.75 1.50 -6.67
C ASN A 330 29.93 0.85 -7.79
N TYR A 331 29.25 1.66 -8.59
CA TYR A 331 28.48 1.24 -9.74
C TYR A 331 28.81 2.14 -10.94
N SER A 332 28.54 1.63 -12.14
CA SER A 332 28.77 2.34 -13.40
C SER A 332 28.02 3.68 -13.41
N ARG A 333 28.74 4.75 -13.73
CA ARG A 333 28.16 6.08 -13.88
C ARG A 333 27.30 6.22 -15.14
N ASN A 334 27.33 5.23 -16.03
CA ASN A 334 26.57 5.26 -17.27
C ASN A 334 25.14 4.77 -17.02
N VAL A 335 24.35 5.60 -16.34
CA VAL A 335 22.90 5.44 -16.29
C VAL A 335 22.38 5.50 -17.72
N THR A 336 21.85 4.39 -18.20
CA THR A 336 21.38 4.22 -19.58
C THR A 336 20.09 4.99 -19.85
N ALA A 337 19.28 5.21 -18.81
CA ALA A 337 18.04 5.97 -18.89
C ALA A 337 17.89 6.92 -17.68
N PRO A 338 17.73 8.24 -17.91
CA PRO A 338 17.53 9.19 -16.81
C PRO A 338 16.29 8.83 -15.99
N ARG A 339 16.42 8.94 -14.66
CA ARG A 339 15.32 8.73 -13.71
C ARG A 339 14.76 10.08 -13.27
N TYR A 340 13.45 10.16 -13.10
CA TYR A 340 12.75 11.43 -12.82
C TYR A 340 12.00 11.35 -11.49
N TYR A 341 11.88 12.48 -10.81
CA TYR A 341 11.00 12.58 -9.65
C TYR A 341 9.56 12.26 -10.05
N VAL A 342 8.87 11.49 -9.21
CA VAL A 342 7.47 11.15 -9.44
C VAL A 342 6.57 12.34 -9.12
N THR A 343 5.49 12.51 -9.87
CA THR A 343 4.47 13.48 -9.47
C THR A 343 3.72 12.96 -8.26
N HIS A 344 3.46 13.82 -7.29
CA HIS A 344 2.56 13.53 -6.18
C HIS A 344 1.11 13.61 -6.66
N ALA A 345 0.68 12.57 -7.35
CA ALA A 345 -0.61 12.46 -8.01
C ALA A 345 -1.01 10.98 -8.06
N PRO A 346 -2.26 10.65 -8.40
CA PRO A 346 -2.72 9.27 -8.46
C PRO A 346 -1.82 8.42 -9.37
N PHE A 347 -1.35 7.30 -8.86
CA PHE A 347 -0.46 6.40 -9.58
C PHE A 347 -1.25 5.28 -10.22
N THR A 348 -1.14 5.13 -11.54
CA THR A 348 -1.80 4.01 -12.24
C THR A 348 -0.83 2.83 -12.35
N TYR A 349 -1.21 1.71 -11.77
CA TYR A 349 -0.35 0.54 -11.61
C TYR A 349 -0.90 -0.69 -12.29
N CYS A 350 -0.03 -1.37 -13.03
CA CYS A 350 -0.21 -2.77 -13.41
C CYS A 350 0.04 -3.64 -12.18
N THR A 351 -1.02 -4.28 -11.68
CA THR A 351 -1.02 -5.05 -10.43
C THR A 351 0.00 -6.18 -10.44
N ASN A 352 0.22 -6.81 -11.60
CA ASN A 352 1.12 -7.96 -11.70
C ASN A 352 2.61 -7.57 -11.54
N MET A 353 2.98 -6.32 -11.77
CA MET A 353 4.33 -5.84 -11.52
C MET A 353 4.70 -5.90 -10.02
N PHE A 354 3.74 -5.58 -9.15
CA PHE A 354 3.96 -5.68 -7.70
C PHE A 354 4.10 -7.12 -7.23
N ARG A 355 3.35 -8.05 -7.84
CA ARG A 355 3.53 -9.50 -7.62
C ARG A 355 4.92 -9.95 -8.00
N PHE A 356 5.40 -9.54 -9.17
CA PHE A 356 6.77 -9.80 -9.59
C PHE A 356 7.79 -9.26 -8.57
N PHE A 357 7.64 -8.02 -8.10
CA PHE A 357 8.56 -7.46 -7.11
C PHE A 357 8.55 -8.22 -5.77
N ALA A 358 7.36 -8.54 -5.26
CA ALA A 358 7.20 -9.23 -3.99
C ALA A 358 7.83 -10.62 -3.99
N VAL A 359 7.93 -11.27 -5.15
CA VAL A 359 8.61 -12.56 -5.30
C VAL A 359 10.09 -12.36 -5.63
N ARG A 360 10.40 -11.59 -6.68
CA ARG A 360 11.77 -11.41 -7.22
C ARG A 360 12.71 -10.75 -6.22
N TYR A 361 12.21 -9.75 -5.51
CA TYR A 361 12.92 -8.89 -4.56
C TYR A 361 12.39 -9.08 -3.14
N ALA A 362 11.91 -10.29 -2.82
CA ALA A 362 11.32 -10.62 -1.53
C ALA A 362 12.25 -10.27 -0.35
N ASP A 363 13.56 -10.48 -0.49
CA ASP A 363 14.56 -10.13 0.53
C ASP A 363 14.64 -8.62 0.77
N PHE A 364 14.77 -7.81 -0.29
CA PHE A 364 14.74 -6.36 -0.17
C PHE A 364 13.41 -5.86 0.38
N PHE A 365 12.28 -6.37 -0.12
CA PHE A 365 10.98 -5.90 0.32
C PHE A 365 10.64 -6.37 1.74
N ALA A 366 11.12 -7.54 2.17
CA ALA A 366 10.95 -8.05 3.52
C ALA A 366 11.87 -7.36 4.53
N ASP A 367 13.14 -7.10 4.20
CA ASP A 367 14.04 -6.34 5.07
C ASP A 367 13.53 -4.91 5.32
N VAL A 368 12.94 -4.30 4.29
CA VAL A 368 12.36 -2.95 4.43
C VAL A 368 11.04 -2.97 5.21
N ALA A 369 10.29 -4.06 5.12
CA ALA A 369 9.09 -4.28 5.93
C ALA A 369 9.44 -4.69 7.38
N ARG A 370 10.70 -5.04 7.64
CA ARG A 370 11.22 -5.46 8.95
C ARG A 370 11.39 -4.24 9.86
N HIS A 371 10.72 -4.29 11.00
CA HIS A 371 11.12 -3.59 12.23
C HIS A 371 11.33 -2.07 12.12
N ARG A 372 10.50 -1.31 11.38
CA ARG A 372 10.62 0.16 11.40
C ARG A 372 9.27 0.87 11.49
N PRO A 373 8.98 1.59 12.60
CA PRO A 373 7.82 2.47 12.69
C PRO A 373 8.03 3.77 11.92
N ARG A 374 9.25 4.04 11.44
CA ARG A 374 9.65 5.26 10.73
C ARG A 374 10.31 4.92 9.39
N ARG A 375 10.36 5.92 8.51
CA ARG A 375 11.04 5.82 7.23
C ARG A 375 12.52 5.49 7.42
N SER A 376 13.10 4.79 6.44
CA SER A 376 14.53 4.50 6.40
C SER A 376 15.12 4.80 5.02
N LEU A 377 16.44 5.00 4.98
CA LEU A 377 17.20 5.10 3.74
C LEU A 377 17.07 3.81 2.89
N PHE A 378 16.80 2.67 3.53
CA PHE A 378 16.54 1.40 2.86
C PHE A 378 15.12 1.30 2.27
N ASP A 379 14.21 2.24 2.59
CA ASP A 379 12.86 2.22 2.05
C ASP A 379 12.88 2.38 0.53
N LEU A 380 12.58 1.31 -0.20
CA LEU A 380 12.30 1.41 -1.64
C LEU A 380 10.95 2.11 -1.85
N TYR A 381 10.99 3.23 -2.57
CA TYR A 381 9.80 4.00 -2.92
C TYR A 381 9.13 3.42 -4.17
N MET A 382 7.96 2.80 -3.98
CA MET A 382 7.28 2.03 -5.02
C MET A 382 6.97 2.78 -6.32
N PRO A 383 6.56 4.06 -6.31
CA PRO A 383 6.36 4.81 -7.55
C PRO A 383 7.62 4.84 -8.44
N PHE A 384 8.81 4.99 -7.83
CA PHE A 384 10.07 5.05 -8.58
C PHE A 384 10.46 3.68 -9.13
N VAL A 385 10.32 2.63 -8.29
CA VAL A 385 10.59 1.24 -8.70
C VAL A 385 9.65 0.84 -9.84
N TYR A 386 8.34 1.03 -9.66
CA TYR A 386 7.34 0.70 -10.68
C TYR A 386 7.61 1.44 -11.99
N ASN A 387 7.80 2.77 -11.96
CA ASN A 387 8.02 3.54 -13.18
C ASN A 387 9.22 3.03 -13.98
N ALA A 388 10.32 2.73 -13.31
CA ALA A 388 11.52 2.25 -13.95
C ALA A 388 11.32 0.88 -14.63
N PHE A 389 10.72 -0.08 -13.93
CA PHE A 389 10.49 -1.42 -14.49
C PHE A 389 9.39 -1.44 -15.55
N ALA A 390 8.31 -0.68 -15.37
CA ALA A 390 7.25 -0.59 -16.37
C ALA A 390 7.77 0.02 -17.69
N LEU A 391 8.67 1.00 -17.62
CA LEU A 391 9.28 1.61 -18.81
C LEU A 391 10.36 0.73 -19.46
N SER A 392 11.15 0.01 -18.67
CA SER A 392 12.32 -0.71 -19.18
C SER A 392 12.08 -2.20 -19.43
N ARG A 393 11.30 -2.88 -18.58
CA ARG A 393 11.13 -4.33 -18.59
C ARG A 393 9.68 -4.76 -18.24
N PRO A 394 8.63 -4.24 -18.92
CA PRO A 394 7.25 -4.49 -18.53
C PRO A 394 6.81 -5.96 -18.63
N TRP A 395 7.50 -6.78 -19.43
CA TRP A 395 7.24 -8.23 -19.56
C TRP A 395 7.64 -9.03 -18.31
N MET A 396 8.53 -8.49 -17.46
CA MET A 396 8.93 -9.15 -16.21
C MET A 396 7.76 -9.34 -15.24
N ALA A 397 6.71 -8.54 -15.37
CA ALA A 397 5.50 -8.71 -14.59
C ALA A 397 4.81 -10.06 -14.84
N SER A 398 5.10 -10.74 -15.97
CA SER A 398 4.53 -12.03 -16.29
C SER A 398 4.86 -13.09 -15.23
N PRO A 399 3.89 -13.91 -14.78
CA PRO A 399 4.18 -15.06 -13.93
C PRO A 399 5.13 -16.07 -14.60
N ARG A 400 5.12 -16.10 -15.94
CA ARG A 400 5.98 -16.97 -16.76
C ARG A 400 7.44 -16.51 -16.76
N PHE A 401 7.70 -15.23 -16.50
CA PHE A 401 9.05 -14.71 -16.47
C PHE A 401 9.88 -15.36 -15.34
N LEU A 402 9.28 -15.60 -14.18
CA LEU A 402 10.00 -16.24 -13.06
C LEU A 402 10.36 -17.70 -13.37
N ALA A 403 9.46 -18.43 -14.02
CA ALA A 403 9.72 -19.78 -14.50
C ALA A 403 10.84 -19.79 -15.56
N TYR A 404 10.78 -18.87 -16.52
CA TYR A 404 11.83 -18.67 -17.53
C TYR A 404 13.21 -18.45 -16.86
N VAL A 405 13.29 -17.56 -15.87
CA VAL A 405 14.55 -17.31 -15.14
C VAL A 405 15.04 -18.58 -14.44
N HIS A 406 14.17 -19.35 -13.80
CA HIS A 406 14.54 -20.62 -13.18
C HIS A 406 15.12 -21.62 -14.20
N GLU A 407 14.46 -21.79 -15.35
CA GLU A 407 14.91 -22.69 -16.41
C GLU A 407 16.27 -22.26 -16.99
N VAL A 408 16.43 -20.99 -17.31
CA VAL A 408 17.68 -20.43 -17.84
C VAL A 408 18.84 -20.68 -16.88
N GLN A 409 18.62 -20.47 -15.58
CA GLN A 409 19.63 -20.70 -14.55
C GLN A 409 19.93 -22.19 -14.36
N ALA A 410 18.91 -23.05 -14.36
CA ALA A 410 19.07 -24.51 -14.23
C ALA A 410 19.82 -25.13 -15.41
N ALA A 411 19.65 -24.60 -16.63
CA ALA A 411 20.29 -25.10 -17.83
C ALA A 411 21.61 -24.39 -18.19
N ALA A 412 22.22 -23.66 -17.25
CA ALA A 412 23.45 -22.89 -17.46
C ALA A 412 23.40 -21.98 -18.70
N GLY A 413 22.27 -21.33 -18.94
CA GLY A 413 22.05 -20.40 -20.04
C GLY A 413 21.55 -21.02 -21.35
N ARG A 414 21.18 -22.31 -21.38
CA ARG A 414 20.68 -22.99 -22.59
C ARG A 414 19.25 -23.48 -22.44
N VAL A 415 18.26 -22.68 -22.81
CA VAL A 415 16.86 -23.14 -22.88
C VAL A 415 16.18 -22.58 -24.11
N ASN A 416 15.39 -23.43 -24.76
CA ASN A 416 14.45 -23.02 -25.81
C ASN A 416 13.08 -22.85 -25.15
N VAL A 417 12.78 -21.66 -24.64
CA VAL A 417 11.52 -21.40 -23.92
C VAL A 417 10.44 -21.05 -24.93
N SER A 418 9.43 -21.92 -25.03
CA SER A 418 8.30 -21.80 -25.97
C SER A 418 7.17 -20.90 -25.46
N ALA A 419 7.24 -20.45 -24.21
CA ALA A 419 6.19 -19.67 -23.57
C ALA A 419 6.12 -18.24 -24.14
N THR A 420 4.94 -17.83 -24.58
CA THR A 420 4.68 -16.47 -25.10
C THR A 420 4.14 -15.59 -23.97
N ILE A 421 4.76 -14.42 -23.76
CA ILE A 421 4.28 -13.40 -22.82
C ILE A 421 3.36 -12.43 -23.56
N THR A 422 2.16 -12.19 -23.02
CA THR A 422 1.22 -11.20 -23.55
C THR A 422 1.27 -9.92 -22.72
N MET A 423 1.36 -8.76 -23.37
CA MET A 423 1.46 -7.45 -22.71
C MET A 423 0.07 -6.82 -22.57
N ASP A 424 -0.78 -7.41 -21.73
CA ASP A 424 -2.21 -7.07 -21.58
C ASP A 424 -2.65 -6.65 -20.16
N ASN A 425 -1.67 -6.42 -19.27
CA ASN A 425 -1.81 -6.17 -17.83
C ASN A 425 -2.30 -7.36 -16.99
N LYS A 426 -2.67 -8.49 -17.59
CA LYS A 426 -3.01 -9.72 -16.87
C LYS A 426 -1.80 -10.65 -16.78
N ASP A 427 -1.10 -10.81 -17.89
CA ASP A 427 0.16 -11.56 -17.97
C ASP A 427 1.35 -10.61 -17.75
N GLY A 428 1.88 -9.97 -18.79
CA GLY A 428 2.82 -8.86 -18.67
C GLY A 428 2.12 -7.50 -18.62
N CYS A 429 2.80 -6.46 -18.16
CA CYS A 429 2.23 -5.11 -18.19
C CYS A 429 2.17 -4.58 -19.63
N ALA A 430 1.06 -4.01 -20.04
CA ALA A 430 0.98 -3.35 -21.34
C ALA A 430 1.95 -2.15 -21.41
N PRO A 431 2.53 -1.83 -22.59
CA PRO A 431 3.53 -0.77 -22.71
C PRO A 431 3.01 0.58 -22.19
N PRO A 432 3.67 1.20 -21.18
CA PRO A 432 3.19 2.44 -20.59
C PRO A 432 3.52 3.67 -21.44
N THR A 433 2.90 4.80 -21.13
CA THR A 433 3.27 6.12 -21.67
C THR A 433 3.81 7.02 -20.57
N LEU A 434 4.98 7.63 -20.79
CA LEU A 434 5.59 8.58 -19.87
C LEU A 434 5.19 10.02 -20.23
N LEU A 435 4.54 10.72 -19.30
CA LEU A 435 4.27 12.15 -19.36
C LEU A 435 5.20 12.89 -18.38
N ARG A 436 6.18 13.61 -18.95
CA ARG A 436 7.24 14.27 -18.18
C ARG A 436 7.08 15.79 -18.12
N GLY A 437 7.25 16.33 -16.92
CA GLY A 437 7.30 17.77 -16.67
C GLY A 437 5.91 18.40 -16.64
N MET A 438 5.81 19.55 -15.95
CA MET A 438 4.54 20.21 -15.61
C MET A 438 3.63 20.44 -16.82
N GLN A 439 4.19 20.74 -18.00
CA GLN A 439 3.41 20.97 -19.21
C GLN A 439 2.68 19.72 -19.71
N ASN A 440 3.25 18.53 -19.51
CA ASN A 440 2.72 17.28 -20.07
C ASN A 440 2.07 16.39 -19.02
N ASN A 441 2.55 16.42 -17.78
CA ASN A 441 2.06 15.52 -16.73
C ASN A 441 0.69 15.95 -16.19
N GLY A 442 0.31 17.23 -16.31
CA GLY A 442 -0.95 17.76 -15.80
C GLY A 442 -1.06 17.72 -14.27
N CYS A 443 0.04 17.57 -13.54
CA CYS A 443 0.07 17.46 -12.09
C CYS A 443 0.72 18.68 -11.44
N LEU A 444 0.23 19.05 -10.25
CA LEU A 444 0.83 20.10 -9.43
C LEU A 444 1.06 19.59 -8.00
N PHE A 445 2.31 19.61 -7.56
CA PHE A 445 2.65 19.38 -6.16
C PHE A 445 2.51 20.67 -5.37
N ALA A 446 1.73 20.62 -4.28
CA ALA A 446 1.63 21.71 -3.34
C ALA A 446 2.02 21.25 -1.93
N LYS A 447 2.63 22.18 -1.18
CA LYS A 447 2.96 21.98 0.22
C LYS A 447 2.56 23.20 1.04
N LEU A 448 1.79 22.99 2.10
CA LEU A 448 1.45 24.05 3.06
C LEU A 448 2.46 24.10 4.21
N THR A 449 2.54 25.28 4.82
CA THR A 449 3.36 25.59 6.01
C THR A 449 2.60 26.57 6.90
N ASP A 450 3.07 26.89 8.10
CA ASP A 450 2.46 27.90 9.00
C ASP A 450 2.68 29.35 8.53
N ASN A 451 2.65 29.59 7.22
CA ASN A 451 2.78 30.89 6.58
C ASN A 451 1.58 31.13 5.66
N ALA A 452 0.63 31.94 6.14
CA ALA A 452 -0.63 32.22 5.45
C ALA A 452 -0.43 32.82 4.05
N THR A 453 0.51 33.77 3.89
CA THR A 453 0.80 34.40 2.59
C THR A 453 1.31 33.38 1.58
N ARG A 454 2.20 32.49 2.00
CA ARG A 454 2.70 31.41 1.15
C ARG A 454 1.58 30.46 0.76
N ASN A 455 0.72 30.07 1.70
CA ASN A 455 -0.41 29.17 1.45
C ASN A 455 -1.43 29.80 0.49
N ALA A 456 -1.74 31.08 0.64
CA ALA A 456 -2.61 31.81 -0.30
C ALA A 456 -2.04 31.80 -1.73
N GLY A 457 -0.73 31.98 -1.89
CA GLY A 457 -0.05 31.84 -3.18
C GLY A 457 -0.13 30.43 -3.76
N VAL A 458 -0.06 29.39 -2.90
CA VAL A 458 -0.26 27.99 -3.31
C VAL A 458 -1.67 27.76 -3.84
N PHE A 459 -2.71 28.21 -3.11
CA PHE A 459 -4.10 28.08 -3.54
C PHE A 459 -4.37 28.82 -4.86
N ALA A 460 -3.89 30.07 -4.97
CA ALA A 460 -4.01 30.85 -6.20
C ALA A 460 -3.30 30.17 -7.38
N ASN A 461 -2.15 29.53 -7.16
CA ASN A 461 -1.44 28.80 -8.20
C ASN A 461 -2.22 27.55 -8.66
N ILE A 462 -2.88 26.82 -7.75
CA ILE A 462 -3.75 25.70 -8.11
C ILE A 462 -4.93 26.18 -8.97
N GLU A 463 -5.59 27.26 -8.56
CA GLU A 463 -6.72 27.85 -9.30
C GLU A 463 -6.28 28.35 -10.69
N LEU A 464 -5.18 29.09 -10.76
CA LEU A 464 -4.64 29.65 -11.99
C LEU A 464 -4.16 28.58 -12.98
N ARG A 465 -3.43 27.57 -12.50
CA ARG A 465 -2.86 26.51 -13.35
C ARG A 465 -3.90 25.49 -13.77
N ASN A 466 -4.96 25.33 -12.98
CA ASN A 466 -6.02 24.35 -13.17
C ASN A 466 -5.49 22.96 -13.61
N PRO A 467 -4.57 22.35 -12.82
CA PRO A 467 -3.97 21.07 -13.19
C PRO A 467 -5.03 19.97 -13.29
N LEU A 468 -4.71 18.85 -13.94
CA LEU A 468 -5.56 17.67 -13.95
C LEU A 468 -5.66 17.06 -12.55
N PHE A 469 -4.50 16.89 -11.90
CA PHE A 469 -4.36 16.41 -10.53
C PHE A 469 -3.52 17.39 -9.70
N PHE A 470 -3.82 17.51 -8.42
CA PHE A 470 -2.90 18.13 -7.47
C PHE A 470 -2.89 17.33 -6.16
N ASN A 471 -1.86 17.54 -5.35
CA ASN A 471 -1.88 17.12 -3.96
C ASN A 471 -1.53 18.29 -3.04
N ILE A 472 -1.90 18.20 -1.77
CA ILE A 472 -1.53 19.18 -0.76
C ILE A 472 -0.90 18.45 0.42
N ASN A 473 0.43 18.42 0.45
CA ASN A 473 1.16 17.84 1.56
C ASN A 473 1.40 18.89 2.65
N GLY A 474 1.48 18.49 3.92
CA GLY A 474 1.92 19.43 4.94
C GLY A 474 1.99 18.86 6.34
N GLN A 475 2.68 19.60 7.20
CA GLN A 475 2.64 19.46 8.65
C GLN A 475 2.31 20.86 9.13
N PHE A 476 1.04 21.10 9.41
CA PHE A 476 0.52 22.45 9.60
C PHE A 476 -0.37 22.52 10.83
N SER A 477 -0.46 23.72 11.39
CA SER A 477 -1.29 24.00 12.57
C SER A 477 -2.79 23.89 12.28
N ASP A 478 -3.61 23.90 13.33
CA ASP A 478 -5.06 23.87 13.22
C ASP A 478 -5.60 25.05 12.40
N GLU A 479 -5.00 26.23 12.54
CA GLU A 479 -5.38 27.43 11.79
C GLU A 479 -5.15 27.26 10.28
N VAL A 480 -3.99 26.73 9.88
CA VAL A 480 -3.73 26.41 8.47
C VAL A 480 -4.68 25.34 7.97
N GLY A 481 -4.98 24.35 8.82
CA GLY A 481 -5.96 23.31 8.55
C GLY A 481 -7.34 23.87 8.20
N ALA A 482 -7.81 24.89 8.92
CA ALA A 482 -9.07 25.57 8.60
C ALA A 482 -9.02 26.25 7.22
N THR A 483 -7.92 26.94 6.89
CA THR A 483 -7.77 27.58 5.57
C THR A 483 -7.74 26.57 4.41
N LEU A 484 -7.14 25.39 4.63
CA LEU A 484 -7.16 24.30 3.67
C LEU A 484 -8.58 23.77 3.46
N ARG A 485 -9.32 23.57 4.55
CA ARG A 485 -10.72 23.12 4.49
C ARG A 485 -11.58 24.10 3.70
N ASP A 486 -11.50 25.40 3.99
CA ASP A 486 -12.24 26.44 3.26
C ASP A 486 -11.91 26.44 1.76
N PHE A 487 -10.65 26.22 1.40
CA PHE A 487 -10.23 26.07 0.01
C PHE A 487 -10.84 24.83 -0.65
N LEU A 488 -10.80 23.68 0.03
CA LEU A 488 -11.33 22.42 -0.49
C LEU A 488 -12.87 22.42 -0.58
N ASP A 489 -13.57 23.05 0.36
CA ASP A 489 -15.03 23.24 0.31
C ASP A 489 -15.45 24.04 -0.92
N ARG A 490 -14.73 25.12 -1.24
CA ARG A 490 -14.99 25.90 -2.46
C ARG A 490 -14.72 25.09 -3.73
N LYS A 491 -13.70 24.23 -3.75
CA LYS A 491 -13.38 23.39 -4.91
C LYS A 491 -14.33 22.22 -5.10
N PHE A 492 -14.73 21.59 -4.01
CA PHE A 492 -15.52 20.35 -4.01
C PHE A 492 -16.74 20.51 -3.07
N PRO A 493 -17.68 21.41 -3.41
CA PRO A 493 -18.80 21.78 -2.54
C PRO A 493 -19.84 20.66 -2.41
N ASP A 494 -19.94 19.78 -3.41
CA ASP A 494 -20.93 18.72 -3.42
C ASP A 494 -20.56 17.63 -2.40
N PRO A 495 -21.46 17.27 -1.48
CA PRO A 495 -21.22 16.17 -0.55
C PRO A 495 -21.17 14.82 -1.28
N ILE A 496 -20.42 13.87 -0.73
CA ILE A 496 -20.53 12.47 -1.15
C ILE A 496 -21.70 11.81 -0.41
N PHE A 497 -22.28 10.76 -0.99
CA PHE A 497 -23.34 9.95 -0.37
C PHE A 497 -22.97 9.43 1.05
N LEU A 498 -21.67 9.34 1.31
CA LEU A 498 -21.06 8.88 2.56
C LEU A 498 -20.86 9.95 3.62
N ASP A 499 -21.05 11.22 3.27
CA ASP A 499 -20.97 12.28 4.26
C ASP A 499 -22.11 12.07 5.24
N ALA A 500 -21.78 11.85 6.51
CA ALA A 500 -22.74 11.64 7.58
C ALA A 500 -23.87 12.67 7.49
N ALA A 501 -25.00 12.26 6.91
CA ALA A 501 -26.15 13.11 6.75
C ALA A 501 -26.95 13.01 8.04
N ARG A 502 -26.58 13.79 9.08
CA ARG A 502 -27.50 14.35 10.09
C ARG A 502 -26.80 15.14 11.21
N PRO A 503 -27.32 16.33 11.54
CA PRO A 503 -27.16 16.98 12.84
C PRO A 503 -27.98 16.35 13.99
N ASP A 504 -28.92 15.43 13.68
CA ASP A 504 -29.88 14.90 14.66
C ASP A 504 -29.84 13.36 14.73
N LEU A 505 -28.83 12.79 15.40
CA LEU A 505 -28.85 11.41 15.88
C LEU A 505 -28.58 11.39 17.39
N ASP A 506 -29.64 11.65 18.14
CA ASP A 506 -29.84 11.06 19.45
C ASP A 506 -30.14 9.54 19.30
N ASP A 507 -29.86 8.80 20.36
CA ASP A 507 -29.98 7.35 20.61
C ASP A 507 -28.94 6.38 19.99
N ASP A 508 -28.50 6.52 18.73
CA ASP A 508 -27.47 5.59 18.18
C ASP A 508 -26.05 5.85 18.74
N ALA A 509 -25.78 7.09 19.17
CA ALA A 509 -24.58 7.44 19.91
C ALA A 509 -24.52 6.73 21.29
N ALA A 510 -25.67 6.34 21.85
CA ALA A 510 -25.75 5.56 23.08
C ALA A 510 -25.39 4.08 22.83
N ALA A 511 -25.90 3.50 21.74
CA ALA A 511 -25.60 2.12 21.35
C ALA A 511 -24.13 1.92 20.91
N LEU A 512 -23.55 2.90 20.19
CA LEU A 512 -22.12 2.92 19.88
C LEU A 512 -21.26 3.20 21.11
N ARG A 513 -21.70 4.05 22.06
CA ARG A 513 -21.02 4.21 23.36
C ARG A 513 -21.03 2.94 24.18
N GLU A 514 -22.13 2.19 24.18
CA GLU A 514 -22.27 0.97 24.96
C GLU A 514 -21.49 -0.18 24.32
N THR A 515 -21.53 -0.31 22.99
CA THR A 515 -20.71 -1.26 22.22
C THR A 515 -19.22 -0.93 22.34
N TYR A 516 -18.84 0.35 22.24
CA TYR A 516 -17.46 0.80 22.44
C TYR A 516 -17.02 0.65 23.91
N ALA A 517 -17.87 0.94 24.89
CA ALA A 517 -17.56 0.72 26.31
C ALA A 517 -17.45 -0.77 26.65
N ALA A 518 -18.22 -1.64 26.00
CA ALA A 518 -18.09 -3.09 26.08
C ALA A 518 -16.79 -3.57 25.40
N LEU A 519 -16.48 -3.08 24.20
CA LEU A 519 -15.23 -3.35 23.47
C LEU A 519 -13.99 -2.97 24.28
N MET A 520 -14.07 -1.85 24.99
CA MET A 520 -12.97 -1.29 25.75
C MET A 520 -12.87 -1.98 27.14
N ARG A 521 -13.92 -2.67 27.63
CA ARG A 521 -13.89 -3.50 28.87
C ARG A 521 -13.14 -4.80 28.71
N LEU A 522 -12.77 -5.14 27.49
CA LEU A 522 -11.95 -6.30 27.22
C LEU A 522 -10.48 -6.00 27.51
N PRO A 523 -9.75 -6.89 28.20
CA PRO A 523 -8.30 -6.75 28.32
C PRO A 523 -7.71 -6.65 26.92
N LEU A 524 -6.83 -5.67 26.71
CA LEU A 524 -6.17 -5.45 25.44
C LEU A 524 -5.18 -6.58 25.19
N VAL A 525 -5.67 -7.70 24.66
CA VAL A 525 -4.84 -8.84 24.26
C VAL A 525 -4.34 -8.55 22.85
N LEU A 526 -3.04 -8.24 22.74
CA LEU A 526 -2.34 -8.26 21.45
C LEU A 526 -2.25 -9.72 20.98
N VAL A 527 -3.30 -10.21 20.32
CA VAL A 527 -3.33 -11.56 19.77
C VAL A 527 -2.47 -11.60 18.51
N ALA A 528 -1.20 -11.94 18.67
CA ALA A 528 -0.37 -12.45 17.59
C ALA A 528 -0.44 -13.98 17.61
N ALA A 529 -1.58 -14.56 17.22
CA ALA A 529 -1.74 -16.01 17.10
C ALA A 529 -1.43 -16.46 15.67
N HIS A 530 -0.51 -17.43 15.54
CA HIS A 530 0.09 -17.91 14.29
C HIS A 530 -0.87 -18.79 13.45
N GLU A 531 -1.96 -19.29 14.04
CA GLU A 531 -2.88 -20.25 13.40
C GLU A 531 -4.32 -19.72 13.23
N ALA A 532 -4.62 -18.55 13.80
CA ALA A 532 -5.96 -17.97 13.75
C ALA A 532 -6.04 -16.88 12.68
N ASN A 533 -6.51 -17.26 11.49
CA ASN A 533 -7.03 -16.33 10.49
C ASN A 533 -7.88 -15.23 11.18
N VAL A 534 -7.69 -13.98 10.74
CA VAL A 534 -8.47 -12.71 10.89
C VAL A 534 -9.61 -12.64 11.94
N CYS A 535 -10.42 -13.67 12.07
CA CYS A 535 -11.42 -13.87 13.11
C CYS A 535 -10.88 -13.85 14.54
N GLY A 536 -9.59 -14.11 14.79
CA GLY A 536 -9.02 -14.11 16.16
C GLY A 536 -9.21 -12.77 16.88
N LEU A 537 -8.91 -11.66 16.20
CA LEU A 537 -9.08 -10.30 16.73
C LEU A 537 -10.58 -9.96 16.95
N LEU A 538 -11.48 -10.45 16.09
CA LEU A 538 -12.92 -10.25 16.24
C LEU A 538 -13.57 -11.18 17.28
N ARG A 539 -13.02 -12.38 17.51
CA ARG A 539 -13.46 -13.30 18.58
C ARG A 539 -12.96 -12.84 19.96
N SER A 540 -11.77 -12.26 20.06
CA SER A 540 -11.34 -11.58 21.29
C SER A 540 -12.21 -10.36 21.63
N LEU A 541 -12.95 -9.82 20.65
CA LEU A 541 -13.94 -8.74 20.80
C LEU A 541 -15.38 -9.23 21.01
N GLN A 542 -15.61 -10.55 21.03
CA GLN A 542 -16.91 -11.20 21.30
C GLN A 542 -16.96 -11.96 22.64
N LEU A 543 -15.91 -11.88 23.46
CA LEU A 543 -15.98 -12.29 24.88
C LEU A 543 -16.38 -11.10 25.75
#